data_AF-A0A2S4UT33-F1
#
_entry.id   AF-A0A2S4UT33-F1
#
_cell.length_a   1.000
_cell.length_b   1.000
_cell.length_c   1.000
_cell.angle_alpha   90.00
_cell.angle_beta   90.00
_cell.angle_gamma   90.00
#
_symmetry.space_group_name_H-M   'P 1'
#
loop_
_entity.id
_entity.type
_entity.pdbx_description
1 polymer ?
#
loop_
_entity_poly.entity_id
_entity_poly.type
_entity_poly.pdbx_seq_one_letter_code
_entity_poly.pdbx_strand_id
1 'polypeptide(L)'
;MQYLQWDFVQPPEEPNLPDFLRPKSSVTPSQIPPTIVMYTPLAEYKLRQSFAQPTLILTHYTDLADSHGIVLMRGDITPSPNGNAKLSAIEAQCWLQQFYHSTVPINQDQSVHQKRRLLLQQFIDNPINFNYLN
;
A
#
# COMPACT_ATOMS: atom_id res chain seq x y z
N MET A 1 -7.68 -0.22 -15.94
CA MET A 1 -7.49 0.75 -14.84
C MET A 1 -7.90 0.13 -13.53
N GLN A 2 -7.10 0.36 -12.49
CA GLN A 2 -7.37 -0.06 -11.11
C GLN A 2 -7.56 1.19 -10.25
N TYR A 3 -8.45 1.10 -9.26
CA TYR A 3 -8.53 2.02 -8.15
C TYR A 3 -7.59 1.52 -7.05
N LEU A 4 -6.73 2.41 -6.54
CA LEU A 4 -5.75 2.10 -5.50
C LEU A 4 -6.14 2.85 -4.23
N GLN A 5 -6.23 2.14 -3.12
CA GLN A 5 -6.51 2.70 -1.80
C GLN A 5 -5.43 2.26 -0.81
N TRP A 6 -4.93 3.23 -0.03
CA TRP A 6 -4.09 2.99 1.14
C TRP A 6 -4.96 2.99 2.39
N ASP A 7 -4.69 2.06 3.29
CA ASP A 7 -5.23 2.02 4.63
C ASP A 7 -4.10 1.84 5.66
N PHE A 8 -4.27 2.45 6.82
CA PHE A 8 -3.28 2.47 7.90
C PHE A 8 -3.91 1.83 9.12
N VAL A 9 -3.38 0.68 9.52
CA VAL A 9 -3.92 -0.08 10.64
C VAL A 9 -3.32 0.49 11.91
N GLN A 10 -4.20 0.94 12.82
CA GLN A 10 -3.79 1.34 14.16
C GLN A 10 -3.28 0.09 14.92
N PRO A 11 -2.15 0.19 15.62
CA PRO A 11 -1.74 -0.88 16.53
C PRO A 11 -2.87 -1.17 17.54
N PRO A 12 -3.12 -2.44 17.88
CA PRO A 12 -4.09 -2.77 18.91
C PRO A 12 -3.67 -2.14 20.25
N GLU A 13 -4.64 -1.63 21.01
CA GLU A 13 -4.38 -1.17 22.37
C GLU A 13 -3.84 -2.32 23.22
N GLU A 14 -2.78 -2.05 23.98
CA GLU A 14 -2.21 -3.06 24.85
C GLU A 14 -3.25 -3.49 25.90
N PRO A 15 -3.45 -4.80 26.11
CA PRO A 15 -4.35 -5.27 27.14
C PRO A 15 -3.86 -4.80 28.51
N ASN A 16 -4.78 -4.24 29.31
CA ASN A 16 -4.47 -3.78 30.66
C ASN A 16 -4.25 -4.98 31.59
N LEU A 17 -3.02 -5.51 31.56
CA LEU A 17 -2.60 -6.66 32.34
C LEU A 17 -1.86 -6.19 33.61
N PRO A 18 -2.02 -6.92 34.74
CA PRO A 18 -1.17 -6.76 35.92
C PRO A 18 0.31 -6.91 35.55
N ASP A 19 1.20 -6.17 36.22
CA ASP A 19 2.63 -6.12 35.90
C ASP A 19 3.31 -7.49 35.79
N PHE A 20 2.86 -8.49 36.56
CA PHE A 20 3.40 -9.85 36.56
C PHE A 20 2.95 -10.72 35.38
N LEU A 21 1.87 -10.34 34.69
CA LEU A 21 1.37 -11.01 33.47
C LEU A 21 1.81 -10.28 32.18
N ARG A 22 2.39 -9.08 32.30
CA ARG A 22 2.95 -8.39 31.14
C ARG A 22 4.16 -9.18 30.64
N PRO A 23 4.15 -9.66 29.38
CA PRO A 23 5.34 -10.25 28.79
C PRO A 23 6.48 -9.23 28.89
N LYS A 24 7.67 -9.64 29.36
CA LYS A 24 8.90 -8.81 29.28
C LYS A 24 9.40 -8.63 27.84
N SER A 25 8.56 -8.88 26.86
CA SER A 25 8.82 -8.63 25.46
C SER A 25 8.94 -7.11 25.30
N SER A 26 10.16 -6.61 25.26
CA SER A 26 10.50 -5.24 24.90
C SER A 26 10.27 -4.97 23.41
N VAL A 27 9.15 -5.47 22.87
CA VAL A 27 8.75 -5.20 21.49
C VAL A 27 8.10 -3.83 21.54
N THR A 28 8.94 -2.80 21.47
CA THR A 28 8.47 -1.45 21.16
C THR A 28 7.63 -1.56 19.89
N PRO A 29 6.33 -1.18 19.91
CA PRO A 29 5.54 -1.17 18.69
C PRO A 29 6.26 -0.33 17.65
N SER A 30 6.33 -0.85 16.42
CA SER A 30 6.99 -0.17 15.31
C SER A 30 6.47 1.25 15.20
N GLN A 31 7.36 2.23 15.06
CA GLN A 31 6.96 3.62 14.84
C GLN A 31 6.24 3.79 13.49
N ILE A 32 6.42 2.83 12.59
CA ILE A 32 5.79 2.81 11.27
C ILE A 32 4.50 1.99 11.37
N PRO A 33 3.31 2.58 11.13
CA PRO A 33 2.07 1.83 11.18
C PRO A 33 2.02 0.76 10.07
N PRO A 34 1.48 -0.43 10.34
CA PRO A 34 1.18 -1.41 9.29
C PRO A 34 0.25 -0.81 8.24
N THR A 35 0.45 -1.19 6.99
CA THR A 35 -0.34 -0.63 5.87
C THR A 35 -0.96 -1.72 5.03
N ILE A 36 -2.14 -1.40 4.47
CA ILE A 36 -2.85 -2.25 3.53
C ILE A 36 -3.07 -1.46 2.25
N VAL A 37 -2.76 -2.05 1.10
CA VAL A 37 -2.99 -1.47 -0.23
C VAL A 37 -3.95 -2.35 -0.99
N MET A 38 -5.06 -1.79 -1.43
CA MET A 38 -6.12 -2.51 -2.13
C MET A 38 -6.19 -2.10 -3.59
N TYR A 39 -6.20 -3.08 -4.49
CA TYR A 39 -6.35 -2.91 -5.93
C TYR A 39 -7.73 -3.39 -6.36
N THR A 40 -8.60 -2.44 -6.65
CA THR A 40 -10.00 -2.70 -7.02
C THR A 40 -10.24 -2.31 -8.47
N PRO A 41 -10.86 -3.15 -9.32
CA PRO A 41 -11.20 -2.76 -10.69
C PRO A 41 -12.03 -1.48 -10.70
N LEU A 42 -11.57 -0.47 -11.43
CA LEU A 42 -12.22 0.86 -11.41
C LEU A 42 -13.70 0.78 -11.85
N ALA A 43 -14.01 -0.08 -12.81
CA ALA A 43 -15.39 -0.30 -13.27
C ALA A 43 -16.28 -0.88 -12.15
N GLU A 44 -15.74 -1.78 -11.34
CA GLU A 44 -16.46 -2.39 -10.23
C GLU A 44 -16.63 -1.41 -9.08
N TYR A 45 -15.56 -0.66 -8.74
CA TYR A 45 -15.62 0.40 -7.75
C TYR A 45 -16.67 1.46 -8.11
N LYS A 46 -16.76 1.86 -9.37
CA LYS A 46 -17.80 2.81 -9.81
C LYS A 46 -19.22 2.28 -9.60
N LEU A 47 -19.43 0.97 -9.68
CA LEU A 47 -20.75 0.34 -9.51
C LEU A 47 -21.11 0.08 -8.05
N ARG A 48 -20.15 -0.37 -7.23
CA ARG A 48 -20.39 -0.87 -5.85
C ARG A 48 -19.77 -0.01 -4.75
N GLN A 49 -18.91 0.94 -5.10
CA GLN A 49 -18.21 1.83 -4.18
C GLN A 49 -17.48 1.01 -3.09
N SER A 50 -17.76 1.27 -1.82
CA SER A 50 -17.17 0.59 -0.66
C SER A 50 -17.45 -0.92 -0.59
N PHE A 51 -18.43 -1.42 -1.34
CA PHE A 51 -18.76 -2.85 -1.42
C PHE A 51 -18.10 -3.56 -2.61
N ALA A 52 -17.27 -2.85 -3.39
CA ALA A 52 -16.51 -3.45 -4.47
C ALA A 52 -15.41 -4.36 -3.90
N GLN A 53 -15.21 -5.52 -4.53
CA GLN A 53 -14.24 -6.48 -4.03
C GLN A 53 -12.85 -6.19 -4.62
N PRO A 54 -11.82 -6.01 -3.78
CA PRO A 54 -10.45 -5.88 -4.27
C PRO A 54 -9.99 -7.18 -4.94
N THR A 55 -9.31 -7.04 -6.07
CA THR A 55 -8.70 -8.18 -6.79
C THR A 55 -7.35 -8.59 -6.20
N LEU A 56 -6.65 -7.65 -5.57
CA LEU A 56 -5.38 -7.87 -4.88
C LEU A 56 -5.33 -6.99 -3.64
N ILE A 57 -4.88 -7.56 -2.53
CA ILE A 57 -4.64 -6.88 -1.28
C ILE A 57 -3.17 -7.10 -0.92
N LEU A 58 -2.41 -6.03 -0.71
CA LEU A 58 -1.04 -6.07 -0.21
C LEU A 58 -1.04 -5.61 1.24
N THR A 59 -0.53 -6.44 2.14
CA THR A 59 -0.34 -6.09 3.56
C THR A 59 1.15 -5.94 3.85
N HIS A 60 1.54 -4.82 4.44
CA HIS A 60 2.90 -4.54 4.90
C HIS A 60 2.95 -4.64 6.42
N TYR A 61 3.67 -5.63 6.92
CA TYR A 61 3.97 -5.81 8.34
C TYR A 61 5.27 -5.08 8.68
N THR A 62 5.15 -4.11 9.56
CA THR A 62 6.24 -3.18 9.93
C THR A 62 6.89 -3.53 11.26
N ASP A 63 6.51 -4.64 11.89
CA ASP A 63 7.00 -5.08 13.22
C ASP A 63 8.53 -5.24 13.27
N LEU A 64 9.14 -5.62 12.13
CA LEU A 64 10.57 -5.83 11.99
C LEU A 64 11.32 -4.61 11.43
N ALA A 65 10.62 -3.52 11.15
CA ALA A 65 11.21 -2.35 10.51
C ALA A 65 12.24 -1.68 11.43
N ASP A 66 11.90 -1.44 12.69
CA ASP A 66 12.78 -0.74 13.64
C ASP A 66 13.91 -1.63 14.15
N SER A 67 13.65 -2.94 14.31
CA SER A 67 14.62 -3.88 14.88
C SER A 67 15.57 -4.49 13.85
N HIS A 68 15.10 -4.73 12.63
CA HIS A 68 15.86 -5.46 11.59
C HIS A 68 15.97 -4.68 10.27
N GLY A 69 15.32 -3.52 10.13
CA GLY A 69 15.31 -2.77 8.88
C GLY A 69 14.54 -3.48 7.75
N ILE A 70 13.62 -4.40 8.09
CA ILE A 70 12.88 -5.23 7.12
C ILE A 70 11.38 -5.02 7.30
N VAL A 71 10.68 -4.87 6.18
CA VAL A 71 9.20 -4.89 6.11
C VAL A 71 8.78 -6.16 5.39
N LEU A 72 7.92 -6.96 6.02
CA LEU A 72 7.36 -8.15 5.38
C LEU A 72 6.12 -7.76 4.59
N MET A 73 6.00 -8.29 3.38
CA MET A 73 4.85 -8.04 2.51
C MET A 73 4.14 -9.34 2.19
N ARG A 74 2.81 -9.32 2.28
CA ARG A 74 1.93 -10.41 1.88
C ARG A 74 0.93 -9.91 0.84
N GLY A 75 0.87 -10.59 -0.31
CA GLY A 75 -0.14 -10.34 -1.33
C GLY A 75 -1.20 -11.44 -1.35
N ASP A 76 -2.47 -11.06 -1.15
CA ASP A 76 -3.62 -11.95 -1.26
C ASP A 76 -4.41 -11.62 -2.54
N ILE A 77 -4.56 -12.62 -3.42
CA ILE A 77 -5.25 -12.47 -4.71
C ILE A 77 -6.66 -13.05 -4.59
N THR A 78 -7.65 -12.22 -4.93
CA THR A 78 -9.03 -12.68 -5.06
C THR A 78 -9.23 -13.33 -6.44
N PRO A 79 -9.64 -14.60 -6.51
CA PRO A 79 -9.93 -15.24 -7.79
C PRO A 79 -11.13 -14.58 -8.47
N SER A 80 -10.95 -14.16 -9.72
CA SER A 80 -12.03 -13.66 -10.56
C SER A 80 -12.82 -14.83 -11.16
N PRO A 81 -14.13 -14.71 -11.42
CA PRO A 81 -14.92 -15.72 -12.12
C PRO A 81 -14.32 -16.13 -13.48
N ASN A 82 -13.55 -15.24 -14.10
CA ASN A 82 -12.89 -15.47 -15.39
C ASN A 82 -11.48 -16.08 -15.26
N GLY A 83 -11.11 -16.59 -14.08
CA GLY A 83 -9.98 -17.48 -13.85
C GLY A 83 -8.58 -16.85 -13.84
N ASN A 84 -8.40 -15.62 -14.35
CA ASN A 84 -7.08 -14.99 -14.42
C ASN A 84 -6.95 -13.79 -13.51
N ALA A 85 -5.99 -13.86 -12.57
CA ALA A 85 -5.51 -12.70 -11.84
C ALA A 85 -4.84 -11.75 -12.82
N LYS A 86 -5.38 -10.53 -12.96
CA LYS A 86 -4.85 -9.52 -13.90
C LYS A 86 -3.54 -8.88 -13.42
N LEU A 87 -3.14 -9.12 -12.17
CA LEU A 87 -2.03 -8.46 -11.51
C LEU A 87 -1.42 -9.38 -10.44
N SER A 88 -0.13 -9.64 -10.50
CA SER A 88 0.61 -10.32 -9.44
C SER A 88 1.01 -9.35 -8.32
N ALA A 89 1.30 -9.89 -7.13
CA ALA A 89 1.76 -9.08 -5.99
C ALA A 89 3.07 -8.31 -6.30
N ILE A 90 3.99 -8.94 -7.04
CA ILE A 90 5.28 -8.32 -7.41
C ILE A 90 5.09 -7.18 -8.40
N GLU A 91 4.26 -7.37 -9.42
CA GLU A 91 3.95 -6.31 -10.40
C GLU A 91 3.25 -5.13 -9.72
N ALA A 92 2.28 -5.42 -8.84
CA ALA A 92 1.60 -4.40 -8.05
C ALA A 92 2.58 -3.58 -7.20
N GLN A 93 3.51 -4.26 -6.52
CA GLN A 93 4.56 -3.61 -5.74
C GLN A 93 5.46 -2.74 -6.63
N CYS A 94 5.86 -3.25 -7.79
CA CYS A 94 6.70 -2.49 -8.72
C CYS A 94 5.99 -1.23 -9.24
N TRP A 95 4.69 -1.32 -9.52
CA TRP A 95 3.89 -0.14 -9.90
C TRP A 95 3.79 0.87 -8.76
N LEU A 96 3.56 0.41 -7.53
CA LEU A 96 3.51 1.26 -6.35
C LEU A 96 4.83 2.00 -6.14
N GLN A 97 5.95 1.28 -6.20
CA GLN A 97 7.28 1.86 -6.07
C GLN A 97 7.59 2.90 -7.16
N GLN A 98 7.11 2.71 -8.38
CA GLN A 98 7.36 3.68 -9.45
C GLN A 98 6.76 5.08 -9.20
N PHE A 99 5.67 5.18 -8.43
CA PHE A 99 4.98 6.44 -8.14
C PHE A 99 5.25 6.97 -6.73
N TYR A 100 5.35 6.08 -5.72
CA TYR A 100 5.44 6.47 -4.31
C TYR A 100 6.87 6.47 -3.76
N HIS A 101 7.86 5.96 -4.48
CA HIS A 101 9.25 5.95 -4.01
C HIS A 101 9.89 7.33 -4.14
N SER A 102 10.37 7.88 -3.02
CA SER A 102 10.97 9.22 -2.96
C SER A 102 12.44 9.26 -3.38
N THR A 103 13.17 8.14 -3.22
CA THR A 103 14.61 8.08 -3.50
C THR A 103 14.89 7.52 -4.88
N VAL A 104 15.56 8.31 -5.72
CA VAL A 104 16.11 7.90 -7.00
C VAL A 104 17.61 7.63 -6.80
N PRO A 105 18.18 6.54 -7.32
CA PRO A 105 19.62 6.35 -7.33
C PRO A 105 20.31 7.53 -8.02
N ILE A 106 21.44 8.00 -7.47
CA ILE A 106 22.17 9.19 -7.96
C ILE A 106 22.52 9.10 -9.45
N ASN A 107 22.62 7.88 -10.00
CA ASN A 107 23.04 7.60 -11.37
C ASN A 107 21.89 7.42 -12.38
N GLN A 108 20.64 7.66 -11.99
CA GLN A 108 19.48 7.51 -12.88
C GLN A 108 18.81 8.85 -13.19
N ASP A 109 18.20 8.94 -14.37
CA ASP A 109 17.42 10.10 -14.81
C ASP A 109 16.29 10.38 -13.82
N GLN A 110 16.45 11.42 -12.99
CA GLN A 110 15.47 11.81 -11.99
C GLN A 110 14.21 12.42 -12.60
N SER A 111 14.27 12.83 -13.87
CA SER A 111 13.20 13.49 -14.62
C SER A 111 11.90 12.67 -14.65
N VAL A 112 12.01 11.35 -14.89
CA VAL A 112 10.86 10.45 -14.97
C VAL A 112 10.20 10.28 -13.60
N HIS A 113 10.99 10.06 -12.55
CA HIS A 113 10.47 9.92 -11.19
C HIS A 113 9.82 11.21 -10.70
N GLN A 114 10.40 12.36 -11.02
CA GLN A 114 9.82 13.66 -10.69
C GLN A 114 8.50 13.90 -11.44
N LYS A 115 8.42 13.56 -12.74
CA LYS A 115 7.17 13.63 -13.51
C LYS A 115 6.07 12.75 -12.89
N ARG A 116 6.40 11.52 -12.50
CA ARG A 116 5.44 10.60 -11.84
C ARG A 116 4.95 11.12 -10.50
N ARG A 117 5.84 11.70 -9.68
CA ARG A 117 5.48 12.30 -8.39
C ARG A 117 4.56 13.51 -8.56
N LEU A 118 4.86 14.39 -9.51
CA LEU A 118 4.02 15.55 -9.83
C LEU A 118 2.64 15.12 -10.34
N LEU A 119 2.59 14.08 -11.17
CA LEU A 119 1.34 13.51 -11.65
C LEU A 119 0.50 12.95 -10.49
N LEU A 120 1.13 12.22 -9.56
CA LEU A 120 0.46 11.74 -8.35
C LEU A 120 -0.05 12.89 -7.47
N GLN A 121 0.77 13.92 -7.26
CA GLN A 121 0.39 15.10 -6.49
C GLN A 121 -0.78 15.83 -7.15
N GLN A 122 -0.74 16.04 -8.47
CA GLN A 122 -1.84 16.64 -9.22
C GLN A 122 -3.12 15.82 -9.10
N PHE A 123 -3.02 14.49 -9.11
CA PHE A 123 -4.16 13.60 -8.93
C PHE A 123 -4.81 13.76 -7.54
N ILE A 124 -4.00 13.91 -6.49
CA ILE A 124 -4.47 14.07 -5.11
C ILE A 124 -5.04 15.47 -4.89
N ASP A 125 -4.31 16.52 -5.30
CA ASP A 125 -4.64 17.91 -4.98
C ASP A 125 -5.74 18.48 -5.89
N ASN A 126 -5.74 18.12 -7.19
CA ASN A 126 -6.62 18.71 -8.20
C ASN A 126 -7.17 17.65 -9.17
N PRO A 127 -8.03 16.73 -8.71
CA PRO A 127 -8.52 15.62 -9.53
C PRO A 127 -9.32 16.07 -10.76
N ILE A 128 -9.96 17.24 -10.72
CA ILE A 128 -10.77 17.77 -11.84
C ILE A 128 -9.90 18.10 -13.06
N ASN A 129 -8.68 18.59 -12.84
CA ASN A 129 -7.75 19.00 -13.89
C ASN A 129 -6.76 17.87 -14.25
N PHE A 130 -6.97 16.66 -13.75
CA PHE A 130 -6.06 15.55 -13.97
C PHE A 130 -6.24 14.98 -15.38
N ASN A 131 -5.17 15.00 -16.18
CA ASN A 131 -5.15 14.41 -17.52
C ASN A 131 -4.46 13.04 -17.50
N TYR A 132 -5.21 11.99 -17.86
CA TYR A 132 -4.71 10.61 -17.91
C TYR A 132 -3.96 10.25 -19.22
N LEU A 133 -3.87 11.16 -20.20
CA LEU A 133 -3.26 10.95 -21.53
C LEU A 133 -1.83 11.54 -21.68
N ASN A 134 -1.24 12.08 -20.61
CA ASN A 134 0.07 12.77 -20.63
C ASN A 134 1.30 11.88 -20.35
#